data_AF-A0A2I0AYK6-F1
#
_entry.id   AF-A0A2I0AYK6-F1
#
_cell.length_a   1.000
_cell.length_b   1.000
_cell.length_c   1.000
_cell.angle_alpha   90.00
_cell.angle_beta   90.00
_cell.angle_gamma   90.00
#
_symmetry.space_group_name_H-M   'P 1'
#
loop_
_entity.id
_entity.type
_entity.pdbx_description
1 polymer ?
#
loop_
_entity_poly.entity_id
_entity_poly.type
_entity_poly.pdbx_seq_one_letter_code
_entity_poly.pdbx_strand_id
1 'polypeptide(L)'
;MGKGTGSFGKRRNKTHTLCIRCGRRSFHLQKSTCASCGYPAARIRKYNWSIKAIRRKTTGTGRMRYLRHLPRRFKSNFREGTQATPKKRAAAAAAAAAGGF
;
A
#
# COMPACT_ATOMS: atom_id res chain seq x y z
N MET A 1 36.45 30.26 -0.57
CA MET A 1 36.38 29.89 0.86
C MET A 1 35.00 30.31 1.36
N GLY A 2 34.17 29.42 1.93
CA GLY A 2 32.83 29.79 2.41
C GLY A 2 31.76 28.70 2.26
N LYS A 3 30.63 28.88 2.97
CA LYS A 3 29.40 28.07 2.85
C LYS A 3 28.74 28.28 1.47
N GLY A 4 27.80 27.43 1.09
CA GLY A 4 27.01 27.61 -0.14
C GLY A 4 27.67 27.00 -1.38
N THR A 5 27.85 27.78 -2.46
CA THR A 5 28.18 27.29 -3.82
C THR A 5 29.36 26.31 -3.86
N GLY A 6 30.51 26.67 -3.28
CA GLY A 6 31.69 25.79 -3.25
C GLY A 6 31.51 24.49 -2.45
N SER A 7 30.57 24.46 -1.51
CA SER A 7 30.23 23.26 -0.73
C SER A 7 29.29 22.31 -1.48
N PHE A 8 28.40 22.82 -2.35
CA PHE A 8 27.49 22.00 -3.15
C PHE A 8 28.22 21.17 -4.22
N GLY A 9 29.26 21.74 -4.86
CA GLY A 9 30.07 21.02 -5.85
C GLY A 9 30.80 19.79 -5.28
N LYS A 10 31.01 19.72 -3.96
CA LYS A 10 31.69 18.61 -3.29
C LYS A 10 30.74 17.47 -2.85
N ARG A 11 29.43 17.54 -3.13
CA ARG A 11 28.41 16.58 -2.65
C ARG A 11 28.33 15.27 -3.47
N ARG A 12 29.47 14.59 -3.61
CA ARG A 12 29.60 13.29 -4.31
C ARG A 12 29.31 12.07 -3.41
N ASN A 13 29.65 12.14 -2.13
CA ASN A 13 29.44 11.05 -1.17
C ASN A 13 27.94 10.95 -0.79
N LYS A 14 27.39 9.73 -0.81
CA LYS A 14 25.97 9.51 -0.49
C LYS A 14 25.85 8.98 0.93
N THR A 15 25.02 9.64 1.73
CA THR A 15 24.68 9.17 3.08
C THR A 15 23.47 8.25 3.08
N HIS A 16 22.47 8.56 2.24
CA HIS A 16 21.19 7.85 2.19
C HIS A 16 20.94 7.18 0.83
N THR A 17 20.63 5.88 0.86
CA THR A 17 20.22 5.07 -0.31
C THR A 17 18.81 4.52 -0.14
N LEU A 18 18.32 3.77 -1.14
CA LEU A 18 17.01 3.13 -1.10
C LEU A 18 16.95 2.07 0.00
N CYS A 19 15.91 2.10 0.81
CA CYS A 19 15.65 1.08 1.81
C CYS A 19 14.81 -0.06 1.20
N ILE A 20 15.27 -1.30 1.40
CA ILE A 20 14.60 -2.52 0.90
C ILE A 20 13.18 -2.67 1.48
N ARG A 21 12.97 -2.34 2.76
CA ARG A 21 11.67 -2.51 3.42
C ARG A 21 10.61 -1.51 2.97
N CYS A 22 10.95 -0.23 2.85
CA CYS A 22 9.97 0.84 2.60
C CYS A 22 10.09 1.53 1.24
N GLY A 23 11.10 1.19 0.42
CA GLY A 23 11.32 1.75 -0.91
C GLY A 23 11.72 3.23 -0.93
N ARG A 24 11.96 3.87 0.23
CA ARG A 24 12.34 5.29 0.30
C ARG A 24 13.86 5.45 0.35
N ARG A 25 14.38 6.53 -0.23
CA ARG A 25 15.79 6.94 -0.11
C ARG A 25 16.05 7.49 1.29
N SER A 26 16.19 6.60 2.25
CA SER A 26 16.33 6.94 3.68
C SER A 26 17.17 5.92 4.45
N PHE A 27 17.82 4.98 3.77
CA PHE A 27 18.73 4.04 4.41
C PHE A 27 20.11 4.67 4.57
N HIS A 28 20.55 4.89 5.79
CA HIS A 28 21.86 5.45 6.08
C HIS A 28 22.93 4.38 5.92
N LEU A 29 23.87 4.56 5.00
CA LEU A 29 24.87 3.53 4.65
C LEU A 29 25.79 3.19 5.83
N GLN A 30 26.48 4.20 6.38
CA GLN A 30 27.48 3.98 7.45
C GLN A 30 26.86 3.45 8.76
N LYS A 31 25.68 3.94 9.14
CA LYS A 31 24.97 3.53 10.35
C LYS A 31 24.04 2.33 10.13
N SER A 32 24.01 1.80 8.90
CA SER A 32 23.16 0.70 8.46
C SER A 32 21.72 0.76 8.97
N THR A 33 21.11 1.96 9.01
CA THR A 33 19.80 2.19 9.64
C THR A 33 18.91 3.06 8.78
N CYS A 34 17.63 2.70 8.65
CA CYS A 34 16.65 3.45 7.89
C CYS A 34 15.98 4.53 8.75
N ALA A 35 16.21 5.80 8.40
CA ALA A 35 15.57 6.95 9.03
C ALA A 35 14.05 6.98 8.83
N SER A 36 13.49 6.23 7.86
CA SER A 36 12.04 6.22 7.62
C SER A 36 11.32 5.10 8.37
N CYS A 37 11.74 3.84 8.19
CA CYS A 37 11.03 2.68 8.72
C CYS A 37 11.76 1.95 9.85
N GLY A 38 13.00 2.33 10.17
CA GLY A 38 13.79 1.71 11.23
C GLY A 38 14.51 0.41 10.86
N TYR A 39 14.48 -0.04 9.59
CA TYR A 39 15.28 -1.20 9.14
C TYR A 39 16.74 -1.05 9.58
N PRO A 40 17.39 -2.06 10.19
CA PRO A 40 17.00 -3.48 10.28
C PRO A 40 16.05 -3.84 11.42
N ALA A 41 15.71 -2.93 12.35
CA ALA A 41 14.89 -3.25 13.53
C ALA A 41 13.59 -3.98 13.17
N ALA A 42 13.17 -4.94 14.01
CA ALA A 42 12.00 -5.77 13.76
C ALA A 42 10.71 -4.94 13.68
N ARG A 43 10.55 -3.96 14.58
CA ARG A 43 9.39 -3.07 14.61
C ARG A 43 9.55 -1.91 13.63
N ILE A 44 8.46 -1.55 12.96
CA ILE A 44 8.41 -0.35 12.11
C ILE A 44 8.48 0.89 13.02
N ARG A 45 9.42 1.79 12.71
CA ARG A 45 9.55 3.08 13.41
C ARG A 45 8.28 3.91 13.25
N LYS A 46 7.64 4.24 14.38
CA LYS A 46 6.47 5.11 14.49
C LYS A 46 6.70 6.10 15.63
N TYR A 47 6.29 7.34 15.43
CA TYR A 47 6.33 8.39 16.45
C TYR A 47 4.98 9.09 16.50
N ASN A 48 4.38 9.18 17.70
CA ASN A 48 3.03 9.69 17.88
C ASN A 48 2.91 11.17 17.55
N TRP A 49 3.99 11.94 17.74
CA TRP A 49 4.06 13.35 17.35
C TRP A 49 4.02 13.56 15.82
N SER A 50 4.24 12.52 15.00
CA SER A 50 4.30 12.63 13.54
C SER A 50 3.05 12.06 12.85
N ILE A 51 1.90 12.71 13.05
CA ILE A 51 0.58 12.26 12.58
C ILE A 51 0.56 12.03 11.06
N LYS A 52 1.09 12.99 10.28
CA LYS A 52 1.13 12.89 8.81
C LYS A 52 2.00 11.72 8.33
N ALA A 53 3.09 11.43 9.04
CA ALA A 53 3.97 10.32 8.69
C ALA A 53 3.30 8.96 8.97
N ILE A 54 2.54 8.86 10.07
CA ILE A 54 1.73 7.68 10.39
C ILE A 54 0.70 7.44 9.29
N ARG A 55 -0.06 8.48 8.89
CA ARG A 55 -1.10 8.36 7.84
C ARG A 55 -0.57 7.87 6.50
N ARG A 56 0.64 8.30 6.10
CA ARG A 56 1.27 7.89 4.82
C ARG A 56 1.75 6.43 4.77
N LYS A 57 1.76 5.72 5.90
CA LYS A 57 2.29 4.35 6.02
C LYS A 57 1.31 3.37 6.64
N THR A 58 0.19 3.87 7.17
CA THR A 58 -0.80 3.04 7.85
C THR A 58 -1.43 2.04 6.87
N THR A 59 -1.97 0.96 7.43
CA THR A 59 -2.79 -0.02 6.72
C THR A 59 -3.93 0.69 6.00
N GLY A 60 -4.15 0.41 4.71
CA GLY A 60 -5.09 1.16 3.88
C GLY A 60 -4.47 1.72 2.60
N THR A 61 -3.20 2.12 2.67
CA THR A 61 -2.53 2.89 1.59
C THR A 61 -1.87 2.05 0.50
N GLY A 62 -1.84 0.73 0.66
CA GLY A 62 -1.17 -0.19 -0.27
C GLY A 62 -2.14 -1.16 -0.95
N ARG A 63 -1.58 -2.19 -1.60
CA ARG A 63 -2.37 -3.20 -2.35
C ARG A 63 -3.38 -3.99 -1.51
N MET A 64 -3.16 -4.10 -0.19
CA MET A 64 -4.03 -4.82 0.75
C MET A 64 -4.54 -6.18 0.23
N ARG A 65 -3.68 -6.97 -0.41
CA ARG A 65 -4.08 -8.19 -1.15
C ARG A 65 -4.98 -9.12 -0.31
N TYR A 66 -4.60 -9.40 0.93
CA TYR A 66 -5.41 -10.22 1.83
C TYR A 66 -6.58 -9.45 2.45
N LEU A 67 -6.28 -8.31 3.08
CA LEU A 67 -7.26 -7.51 3.83
C LEU A 67 -8.40 -6.97 2.97
N ARG A 68 -8.22 -6.78 1.66
CA ARG A 68 -9.28 -6.31 0.75
C ARG A 68 -10.36 -7.35 0.54
N HIS A 69 -10.00 -8.63 0.55
CA HIS A 69 -10.95 -9.73 0.40
C HIS A 69 -11.60 -10.13 1.72
N LEU A 70 -10.97 -9.82 2.87
CA LEU A 70 -11.47 -10.18 4.19
C LEU A 70 -12.89 -9.68 4.46
N PRO A 71 -13.22 -8.38 4.32
CA PRO A 71 -14.57 -7.88 4.59
C PRO A 71 -15.65 -8.59 3.75
N ARG A 72 -15.32 -8.96 2.51
CA ARG A 72 -16.24 -9.72 1.64
C ARG A 72 -16.46 -11.15 2.14
N ARG A 73 -15.40 -11.82 2.61
CA ARG A 73 -15.50 -13.14 3.26
C ARG A 73 -16.24 -13.06 4.60
N PHE A 74 -15.96 -12.06 5.43
CA PHE A 74 -16.69 -11.81 6.67
C PHE A 74 -18.18 -11.66 6.44
N LYS A 75 -18.62 -10.88 5.44
CA LYS A 75 -20.05 -10.73 5.09
C LYS A 75 -20.72 -12.03 4.64
N SER A 76 -19.93 -13.02 4.23
CA SER A 76 -20.40 -14.37 3.85
C SER A 76 -20.06 -15.43 4.89
N ASN A 77 -19.73 -15.04 6.13
CA ASN A 77 -19.34 -15.92 7.24
C ASN A 77 -18.25 -16.94 6.87
N PHE A 78 -17.29 -16.52 6.04
CA PHE A 78 -16.19 -17.38 5.57
C PHE A 78 -16.65 -18.71 4.96
N ARG A 79 -17.80 -18.70 4.26
CA ARG A 79 -18.24 -19.87 3.49
C ARG A 79 -17.18 -20.26 2.46
N GLU A 80 -16.79 -21.53 2.47
CA GLU A 80 -15.85 -22.15 1.54
C GLU A 80 -16.52 -23.36 0.85
N GLY A 81 -16.06 -23.73 -0.35
CA GLY A 81 -16.54 -24.92 -1.05
C GLY A 81 -17.94 -24.87 -1.69
N THR A 82 -18.71 -23.79 -1.51
CA THR A 82 -20.03 -23.64 -2.14
C THR A 82 -19.89 -23.18 -3.60
N GLN A 83 -20.49 -23.91 -4.54
CA GLN A 83 -20.60 -23.45 -5.93
C GLN A 83 -21.72 -22.43 -6.06
N ALA A 84 -21.46 -21.34 -6.79
CA ALA A 84 -22.50 -20.37 -7.10
C ALA A 84 -23.55 -21.03 -8.00
N THR A 85 -24.83 -20.90 -7.65
CA THR A 85 -25.91 -21.41 -8.50
C THR A 85 -25.80 -20.77 -9.89
N PRO A 86 -25.89 -21.57 -10.97
CA PRO A 86 -25.76 -21.04 -12.32
C PRO A 86 -26.88 -20.04 -12.57
N LYS A 87 -26.52 -18.80 -12.93
CA LYS A 87 -27.50 -17.79 -13.33
C LYS A 87 -28.09 -18.21 -14.68
N LYS A 88 -29.31 -18.73 -14.70
CA LYS A 88 -30.09 -18.85 -15.94
C LYS A 88 -30.26 -17.43 -16.49
N ARG A 89 -29.67 -17.13 -17.66
CA ARG A 89 -29.97 -15.90 -18.38
C ARG A 89 -31.47 -15.94 -18.66
N ALA A 90 -32.24 -15.06 -18.04
CA ALA A 90 -33.65 -14.92 -18.34
C ALA A 90 -33.78 -14.43 -19.78
N ALA A 91 -33.96 -15.34 -20.74
CA ALA A 91 -34.37 -15.04 -22.10
C ALA A 91 -35.88 -14.68 -22.16
N ALA A 92 -36.39 -13.97 -21.16
CA ALA A 92 -37.83 -13.77 -20.95
C ALA A 92 -38.19 -12.33 -20.56
N ALA A 93 -37.48 -11.33 -21.10
CA ALA A 93 -37.85 -9.91 -20.97
C ALA A 93 -37.85 -9.14 -22.30
N ALA A 94 -37.61 -9.79 -23.44
CA ALA A 94 -37.64 -9.16 -24.76
C ALA A 94 -38.92 -9.48 -25.59
N ALA A 95 -39.75 -10.43 -25.16
CA ALA A 95 -40.95 -10.85 -25.90
C ALA A 95 -42.24 -10.10 -25.51
N ALA A 96 -42.23 -9.29 -24.43
CA ALA A 96 -43.42 -8.58 -23.95
C ALA A 96 -43.57 -7.15 -24.52
N ALA A 97 -42.64 -6.67 -25.36
CA ALA A 97 -42.65 -5.31 -25.90
C ALA A 97 -42.99 -5.23 -27.41
N ALA A 98 -43.36 -6.35 -28.05
CA ALA A 98 -43.61 -6.41 -29.50
C ALA A 98 -45.05 -6.79 -29.89
N GLY A 99 -46.02 -6.64 -28.97
CA GLY A 99 -47.42 -6.97 -29.26
C GLY A 99 -48.40 -6.18 -28.41
N GLY A 100 -48.81 -5.02 -28.88
CA GLY A 100 -49.91 -4.27 -28.29
C GLY A 100 -49.92 -2.81 -28.74
N PHE A 101 -50.66 -2.56 -29.83
CA PHE A 101 -51.16 -1.28 -30.39
C PHE A 101 -50.24 -0.04 -30.34
#